data_AF-A0A2G9F1U6-F1
#
_entry.id   AF-A0A2G9F1U6-F1
#
_cell.length_a   1.000
_cell.length_b   1.000
_cell.length_c   1.000
_cell.angle_alpha   90.00
_cell.angle_beta   90.00
_cell.angle_gamma   90.00
#
_symmetry.space_group_name_H-M   'P 1'
#
loop_
_entity.id
_entity.type
_entity.pdbx_description
1 polymer ?
#
loop_
_entity_poly.entity_id
_entity_poly.type
_entity_poly.pdbx_seq_one_letter_code
_entity_poly.pdbx_strand_id
1 'polypeptide(L)'
;TKFIYNNVDNITKKAVELNNSYSSNSKSSGVSAGVNIGYGRKVLTDNASVSVSSSKSNMNSNGTSYQNGLFVNVDEEHNNTKNMTLSGFNQVGGKVTGNIENLTIESKQNTSTTTGSTKSGSIGFAPNGMPTSISANYSQTNGERKYVDTPTTFIIGEGSNLKVGKVENTASAIGTSGNGKLSIDEYIGHNLENKDNTTTKGASLSLSPNSNVIS
;
A
#
# COMPACT_ATOMS: atom_id res chain seq x y z
N THR A 1 4.87 -33.02 -12.29
CA THR A 1 3.63 -33.43 -11.57
C THR A 1 2.46 -33.24 -12.50
N LYS A 2 1.46 -34.13 -12.46
CA LYS A 2 0.27 -34.04 -13.31
C LYS A 2 -1.00 -34.11 -12.46
N PHE A 3 -1.90 -33.16 -12.67
CA PHE A 3 -3.27 -33.21 -12.14
C PHE A 3 -4.25 -33.54 -13.26
N ILE A 4 -5.27 -34.34 -12.93
CA ILE A 4 -6.32 -34.73 -13.86
C ILE A 4 -7.66 -34.46 -13.19
N TYR A 5 -8.47 -33.61 -13.82
CA TYR A 5 -9.78 -33.17 -13.35
C TYR A 5 -10.83 -33.72 -14.31
N ASN A 6 -11.64 -34.67 -13.83
CA ASN A 6 -12.70 -35.28 -14.63
C ASN A 6 -14.07 -34.82 -14.12
N ASN A 7 -14.85 -34.15 -14.97
CA ASN A 7 -16.20 -33.66 -14.70
C ASN A 7 -16.27 -32.84 -13.41
N VAL A 8 -15.35 -31.89 -13.25
CA VAL A 8 -15.25 -31.07 -12.04
C VAL A 8 -16.08 -29.80 -12.21
N ASP A 9 -17.02 -29.57 -11.29
CA ASP A 9 -17.83 -28.35 -11.33
C ASP A 9 -17.02 -27.10 -10.97
N ASN A 10 -16.19 -27.15 -9.93
CA ASN A 10 -15.46 -25.97 -9.44
C ASN A 10 -14.02 -26.30 -9.02
N ILE A 11 -13.06 -25.56 -9.58
CA ILE A 11 -11.65 -25.55 -9.18
C ILE A 11 -11.31 -24.15 -8.70
N THR A 12 -10.61 -24.06 -7.57
CA THR A 12 -10.20 -22.76 -7.03
C THR A 12 -8.79 -22.84 -6.48
N LYS A 13 -7.89 -22.02 -7.02
CA LYS A 13 -6.52 -21.85 -6.54
C LYS A 13 -6.36 -20.43 -6.02
N LYS A 14 -5.94 -20.28 -4.76
CA LYS A 14 -5.88 -18.98 -4.07
C LYS A 14 -4.47 -18.67 -3.57
N ALA A 15 -4.16 -17.38 -3.51
CA ALA A 15 -3.06 -16.82 -2.76
C ALA A 15 -3.22 -17.13 -1.26
N VAL A 16 -2.09 -17.04 -0.56
CA VAL A 16 -2.07 -17.01 0.90
C VAL A 16 -2.26 -15.57 1.35
N GLU A 17 -3.24 -15.36 2.22
CA GLU A 17 -3.49 -14.05 2.86
C GLU A 17 -2.61 -13.92 4.12
N LEU A 18 -1.85 -12.84 4.21
CA LEU A 18 -0.97 -12.53 5.34
C LEU A 18 -1.40 -11.19 5.96
N ASN A 19 -1.70 -11.23 7.27
CA ASN A 19 -2.11 -10.05 8.02
C ASN A 19 -0.93 -9.53 8.83
N ASN A 20 -0.53 -8.28 8.56
CA ASN A 20 0.61 -7.63 9.17
C ASN A 20 0.16 -6.41 9.98
N SER A 21 0.75 -6.25 11.15
CA SER A 21 0.56 -5.09 12.01
C SER A 21 1.92 -4.59 12.50
N TYR A 22 2.13 -3.29 12.41
CA TYR A 22 3.33 -2.61 12.86
C TYR A 22 2.94 -1.40 13.70
N SER A 23 3.67 -1.16 14.78
CA SER A 23 3.49 0.02 15.62
C SER A 23 4.84 0.62 15.98
N SER A 24 4.91 1.94 15.96
CA SER A 24 6.10 2.70 16.33
C SER A 24 5.71 3.89 17.20
N ASN A 25 6.57 4.20 18.16
CA ASN A 25 6.42 5.36 19.02
C ASN A 25 7.79 5.99 19.25
N SER A 26 7.91 7.28 18.94
CA SER A 26 9.16 8.04 19.05
C SER A 26 8.94 9.28 19.90
N LYS A 27 9.99 9.65 20.65
CA LYS A 27 10.06 10.88 21.44
C LYS A 27 11.31 11.63 21.01
N SER A 28 11.20 12.93 20.84
CA SER A 28 12.33 13.81 20.52
C SER A 28 12.26 15.07 21.37
N SER A 29 13.41 15.66 21.64
CA SER A 29 13.54 16.95 22.31
C SER A 29 14.73 17.68 21.72
N GLY A 30 14.61 19.01 21.59
CA GLY A 30 15.61 19.82 20.92
C GLY A 30 15.73 21.20 21.53
N VAL A 31 16.92 21.78 21.41
CA VAL A 31 17.23 23.16 21.77
C VAL A 31 17.75 23.85 20.52
N SER A 32 17.22 25.02 20.19
CA SER A 32 17.66 25.83 19.06
C SER A 32 17.88 27.28 19.49
N ALA A 33 18.87 27.92 18.90
CA ALA A 33 19.12 29.35 19.06
C ALA A 33 18.92 30.04 17.71
N GLY A 34 18.20 31.16 17.69
CA GLY A 34 17.89 31.93 16.48
C GLY A 34 18.30 33.39 16.63
N VAL A 35 18.78 33.98 15.54
CA VAL A 35 19.07 35.42 15.45
C VAL A 35 18.22 36.00 14.32
N ASN A 36 17.39 36.99 14.61
CA ASN A 36 16.58 37.67 13.59
C ASN A 36 17.42 38.75 12.87
N ILE A 37 17.53 38.67 11.54
CA ILE A 37 18.20 39.69 10.70
C ILE A 37 17.14 40.44 9.90
N GLY A 38 16.83 41.68 10.28
CA GLY A 38 15.90 42.55 9.56
C GLY A 38 16.59 43.44 8.52
N TYR A 39 16.05 43.53 7.31
CA TYR A 39 16.51 44.49 6.29
C TYR A 39 15.88 45.87 6.53
N GLY A 40 16.60 46.73 7.23
CA GLY A 40 16.20 48.10 7.51
C GLY A 40 17.18 48.73 8.49
N ARG A 41 17.67 49.92 8.15
CA ARG A 41 18.76 50.69 8.78
C ARG A 41 18.70 50.76 10.33
N LYS A 42 19.20 49.73 11.00
CA LYS A 42 19.88 49.65 12.33
C LYS A 42 19.95 48.15 12.67
N VAL A 43 21.16 47.59 12.76
CA VAL A 43 21.37 46.22 13.24
C VAL A 43 20.98 46.18 14.72
N LEU A 44 19.74 45.79 15.02
CA LEU A 44 19.31 45.48 16.39
C LEU A 44 19.94 44.13 16.76
N THR A 45 20.99 44.19 17.57
CA THR A 45 21.74 43.02 18.07
C THR A 45 21.04 42.37 19.28
N ASP A 46 19.76 42.70 19.54
CA ASP A 46 19.08 42.40 20.81
C ASP A 46 18.07 41.24 20.75
N ASN A 47 17.85 40.62 19.58
CA ASN A 47 16.85 39.55 19.42
C ASN A 47 17.50 38.18 19.14
N ALA A 48 18.41 37.76 20.01
CA ALA A 48 18.83 36.36 20.09
C ALA A 48 17.82 35.58 20.95
N SER A 49 17.10 34.62 20.37
CA SER A 49 16.16 33.79 21.13
C SER A 49 16.68 32.36 21.25
N VAL A 50 16.38 31.73 22.38
CA VAL A 50 16.61 30.30 22.59
C VAL A 50 15.24 29.64 22.71
N SER A 51 14.99 28.57 21.98
CA SER A 51 13.76 27.79 22.11
C SER A 51 14.06 26.35 22.44
N VAL A 52 13.22 25.78 23.31
CA VAL A 52 13.21 24.36 23.61
C VAL A 52 11.94 23.76 23.04
N SER A 53 12.05 22.55 22.49
CA SER A 53 10.91 21.82 21.96
C SER A 53 10.95 20.36 22.40
N SER A 54 9.76 19.77 22.52
CA SER A 54 9.60 18.34 22.71
C SER A 54 8.49 17.84 21.81
N SER A 55 8.65 16.63 21.30
CA SER A 55 7.66 15.98 20.46
C SER A 55 7.55 14.50 20.80
N LYS A 56 6.33 13.98 20.70
CA LYS A 56 6.02 12.56 20.75
C LYS A 56 5.14 12.22 19.56
N SER A 57 5.52 11.18 18.83
CA SER A 57 4.76 10.67 17.70
C SER A 57 4.52 9.18 17.83
N ASN A 58 3.28 8.75 17.55
CA ASN A 58 2.92 7.34 17.42
C ASN A 58 2.46 7.10 15.98
N MET A 59 2.79 5.95 15.42
CA MET A 59 2.31 5.51 14.12
C MET A 59 2.05 4.01 14.13
N ASN A 60 0.85 3.63 13.74
CA ASN A 60 0.43 2.25 13.57
C ASN A 60 0.11 2.02 12.10
N SER A 61 0.63 0.93 11.54
CA SER A 61 0.30 0.49 10.20
C SER A 61 -0.26 -0.92 10.27
N ASN A 62 -1.42 -1.15 9.69
CA ASN A 62 -2.01 -2.47 9.51
C ASN A 62 -2.10 -2.76 8.02
N GLY A 63 -2.08 -4.02 7.63
CA GLY A 63 -2.24 -4.35 6.22
C GLY A 63 -2.44 -5.82 5.98
N THR A 64 -3.03 -6.12 4.83
CA THR A 64 -3.16 -7.46 4.31
C THR A 64 -2.34 -7.56 3.05
N SER A 65 -1.36 -8.47 3.02
CA SER A 65 -0.58 -8.78 1.83
C SER A 65 -0.93 -10.17 1.33
N TYR A 66 -1.01 -10.36 0.03
CA TYR A 66 -1.28 -11.62 -0.62
C TYR A 66 0.01 -12.17 -1.23
N GLN A 67 0.37 -13.39 -0.82
CA GLN A 67 1.44 -14.13 -1.48
C GLN A 67 0.81 -15.06 -2.52
N ASN A 68 1.08 -14.80 -3.79
CA ASN A 68 0.52 -15.64 -4.85
C ASN A 68 0.99 -17.09 -4.69
N GLY A 69 0.07 -18.03 -4.90
CA GLY A 69 0.45 -19.41 -5.15
C GLY A 69 1.10 -19.54 -6.53
N LEU A 70 1.92 -20.56 -6.73
CA LEU A 70 2.68 -20.72 -7.97
C LEU A 70 2.74 -22.18 -8.40
N PHE A 71 2.32 -22.45 -9.63
CA PHE A 71 2.63 -23.67 -10.35
C PHE A 71 3.62 -23.38 -11.46
N VAL A 72 4.75 -24.10 -11.44
CA VAL A 72 5.77 -24.08 -12.49
C VAL A 72 5.88 -25.47 -13.08
N ASN A 73 5.71 -25.59 -14.40
CA ASN A 73 5.83 -26.86 -15.11
C ASN A 73 4.97 -27.99 -14.50
N VAL A 74 3.74 -27.63 -14.12
CA VAL A 74 2.73 -28.57 -13.64
C VAL A 74 1.77 -28.86 -14.77
N ASP A 75 1.64 -30.13 -15.13
CA ASP A 75 0.73 -30.55 -16.18
C ASP A 75 -0.68 -30.67 -15.62
N GLU A 76 -1.68 -30.21 -16.36
CA GLU A 76 -3.08 -30.26 -15.96
C GLU A 76 -3.96 -30.74 -17.11
N GLU A 77 -4.87 -31.66 -16.81
CA GLU A 77 -5.85 -32.17 -17.77
C GLU A 77 -7.25 -31.89 -17.24
N HIS A 78 -8.02 -31.08 -17.97
CA HIS A 78 -9.37 -30.65 -17.63
C HIS A 78 -10.39 -31.34 -18.55
N ASN A 79 -10.87 -32.50 -18.15
CA ASN A 79 -11.91 -33.22 -18.90
C ASN A 79 -13.28 -32.76 -18.38
N ASN A 80 -13.84 -31.69 -18.97
CA ASN A 80 -15.09 -31.03 -18.54
C ASN A 80 -14.99 -30.35 -17.16
N THR A 81 -14.17 -29.31 -17.06
CA THR A 81 -14.26 -28.40 -15.91
C THR A 81 -15.31 -27.33 -16.19
N LYS A 82 -16.29 -27.12 -15.31
CA LYS A 82 -17.22 -25.99 -15.48
C LYS A 82 -16.56 -24.68 -15.08
N ASN A 83 -16.18 -24.53 -13.81
CA ASN A 83 -15.62 -23.28 -13.30
C ASN A 83 -14.21 -23.48 -12.77
N MET A 84 -13.30 -22.60 -13.17
CA MET A 84 -11.96 -22.51 -12.61
C MET A 84 -11.67 -21.07 -12.20
N THR A 85 -11.18 -20.89 -10.97
CA THR A 85 -10.79 -19.57 -10.46
C THR A 85 -9.33 -19.58 -10.01
N LEU A 86 -8.55 -18.67 -10.56
CA LEU A 86 -7.17 -18.39 -10.15
C LEU A 86 -7.13 -17.03 -9.46
N SER A 87 -6.85 -17.04 -8.17
CA SER A 87 -7.05 -15.88 -7.30
C SER A 87 -5.78 -15.51 -6.57
N GLY A 88 -4.98 -14.61 -7.16
CA GLY A 88 -3.58 -14.44 -6.74
C GLY A 88 -2.80 -15.76 -6.93
N PHE A 89 -2.89 -16.37 -8.10
CA PHE A 89 -2.25 -17.67 -8.33
C PHE A 89 -1.64 -17.78 -9.72
N ASN A 90 -0.32 -17.89 -9.76
CA ASN A 90 0.43 -17.90 -11.00
C ASN A 90 0.58 -19.33 -11.53
N GLN A 91 0.22 -19.53 -12.79
CA GLN A 91 0.52 -20.75 -13.52
C GLN A 91 1.44 -20.40 -14.67
N VAL A 92 2.60 -21.06 -14.71
CA VAL A 92 3.65 -20.79 -15.69
C VAL A 92 4.21 -22.10 -16.22
N GLY A 93 4.06 -22.31 -17.52
CA GLY A 93 4.48 -23.53 -18.19
C GLY A 93 3.56 -24.71 -17.87
N GLY A 94 4.09 -25.92 -18.05
CA GLY A 94 3.33 -27.17 -17.87
C GLY A 94 2.30 -27.41 -18.98
N LYS A 95 2.12 -28.65 -19.38
CA LYS A 95 1.19 -29.01 -20.45
C LYS A 95 -0.23 -28.99 -19.90
N VAL A 96 -1.05 -28.05 -20.38
CA VAL A 96 -2.45 -27.92 -19.98
C VAL A 96 -3.37 -28.31 -21.14
N THR A 97 -4.24 -29.29 -20.93
CA THR A 97 -5.11 -29.82 -21.99
C THR A 97 -6.56 -29.98 -21.53
N GLY A 98 -7.50 -29.95 -22.48
CA GLY A 98 -8.92 -30.25 -22.23
C GLY A 98 -9.81 -29.03 -22.41
N ASN A 99 -10.90 -28.95 -21.64
CA ASN A 99 -11.91 -27.89 -21.71
C ASN A 99 -12.32 -27.36 -20.33
N ILE A 100 -12.39 -26.03 -20.25
CA ILE A 100 -12.94 -25.28 -19.11
C ILE A 100 -14.09 -24.43 -19.65
N GLU A 101 -15.24 -24.43 -19.01
CA GLU A 101 -16.37 -23.59 -19.44
C GLU A 101 -16.14 -22.13 -19.06
N ASN A 102 -15.82 -21.85 -17.79
CA ASN A 102 -15.60 -20.53 -17.24
C ASN A 102 -14.26 -20.48 -16.49
N LEU A 103 -13.36 -19.59 -16.91
CA LEU A 103 -12.08 -19.33 -16.27
C LEU A 103 -12.05 -17.88 -15.75
N THR A 104 -12.00 -17.72 -14.44
CA THR A 104 -11.83 -16.41 -13.79
C THR A 104 -10.40 -16.29 -13.29
N ILE A 105 -9.70 -15.24 -13.70
CA ILE A 105 -8.33 -14.95 -13.28
C ILE A 105 -8.32 -13.59 -12.60
N GLU A 106 -8.12 -13.61 -11.29
CA GLU A 106 -8.12 -12.42 -10.45
C GLU A 106 -6.76 -12.16 -9.80
N SER A 107 -6.26 -10.91 -9.92
CA SER A 107 -5.10 -10.46 -9.13
C SER A 107 -5.57 -9.92 -7.79
N LYS A 108 -4.95 -10.37 -6.69
CA LYS A 108 -5.26 -9.83 -5.36
C LYS A 108 -4.50 -8.53 -5.11
N GLN A 109 -5.21 -7.56 -4.52
CA GLN A 109 -4.63 -6.28 -4.12
C GLN A 109 -4.27 -6.33 -2.63
N ASN A 110 -3.03 -6.03 -2.32
CA ASN A 110 -2.55 -5.76 -0.98
C ASN A 110 -3.22 -4.49 -0.45
N THR A 111 -3.54 -4.48 0.84
CA THR A 111 -4.10 -3.33 1.54
C THR A 111 -3.16 -2.88 2.65
N SER A 112 -3.11 -1.58 2.89
CA SER A 112 -2.43 -1.04 4.07
C SER A 112 -3.18 0.17 4.59
N THR A 113 -3.42 0.21 5.89
CA THR A 113 -3.94 1.36 6.61
C THR A 113 -2.84 1.88 7.54
N THR A 114 -2.63 3.19 7.59
CA THR A 114 -1.68 3.83 8.51
C THR A 114 -2.40 4.89 9.31
N THR A 115 -2.23 4.88 10.63
CA THR A 115 -2.76 5.88 11.55
C THR A 115 -1.62 6.42 12.38
N GLY A 116 -1.46 7.74 12.39
CA GLY A 116 -0.37 8.44 13.05
C GLY A 116 -0.89 9.60 13.86
N SER A 117 -0.21 9.91 14.97
CA SER A 117 -0.46 11.11 15.76
C SER A 117 0.84 11.69 16.27
N THR A 118 0.99 13.00 16.17
CA THR A 118 2.13 13.74 16.74
C THR A 118 1.60 14.82 17.67
N LYS A 119 2.17 14.87 18.87
CA LYS A 119 1.97 15.95 19.82
C LYS A 119 3.32 16.60 20.05
N SER A 120 3.41 17.91 19.89
CA SER A 120 4.63 18.65 20.20
C SER A 120 4.33 19.97 20.89
N GLY A 121 5.29 20.45 21.65
CA GLY A 121 5.22 21.75 22.30
C GLY A 121 6.58 22.43 22.23
N SER A 122 6.57 23.75 22.17
CA SER A 122 7.79 24.55 22.24
C SER A 122 7.59 25.79 23.09
N ILE A 123 8.69 26.23 23.72
CA ILE A 123 8.76 27.48 24.47
C ILE A 123 9.99 28.24 23.98
N GLY A 124 9.78 29.47 23.52
CA GLY A 124 10.84 30.40 23.15
C GLY A 124 11.15 31.36 24.30
N PHE A 125 12.42 31.70 24.47
CA PHE A 125 12.95 32.58 25.50
C PHE A 125 13.76 33.71 24.86
N ALA A 126 13.58 34.94 25.36
CA ALA A 126 14.40 36.10 25.06
C ALA A 126 15.80 35.98 25.70
N PRO A 127 16.78 36.82 25.31
CA PRO A 127 18.12 36.80 25.92
C PRO A 127 18.11 37.03 27.43
N ASN A 128 17.10 37.74 27.93
CA ASN A 128 16.89 38.01 29.36
C ASN A 128 16.21 36.85 30.12
N GLY A 129 16.01 35.69 29.47
CA GLY A 129 15.40 34.50 30.06
C GLY A 129 13.86 34.53 30.13
N MET A 130 13.20 35.59 29.67
CA MET A 130 11.74 35.68 29.68
C MET A 130 11.13 34.84 28.54
N PRO A 131 10.10 34.01 28.78
CA PRO A 131 9.43 33.29 27.71
C PRO A 131 8.70 34.26 26.77
N THR A 132 9.05 34.23 25.49
CA THR A 132 8.50 35.10 24.44
C THR A 132 7.43 34.42 23.61
N SER A 133 7.37 33.09 23.65
CA SER A 133 6.39 32.32 22.88
C SER A 133 6.16 30.95 23.51
N ILE A 134 4.92 30.49 23.46
CA ILE A 134 4.52 29.12 23.79
C ILE A 134 3.69 28.60 22.63
N SER A 135 4.06 27.44 22.10
CA SER A 135 3.30 26.77 21.05
C SER A 135 2.96 25.33 21.43
N ALA A 136 1.76 24.89 21.11
CA ALA A 136 1.38 23.48 21.12
C ALA A 136 0.90 23.08 19.73
N ASN A 137 1.39 21.95 19.22
CA ASN A 137 1.00 21.41 17.94
C ASN A 137 0.47 19.98 18.13
N TYR A 138 -0.64 19.71 17.47
CA TYR A 138 -1.21 18.38 17.35
C TYR A 138 -1.42 18.07 15.87
N SER A 139 -1.02 16.89 15.43
CA SER A 139 -1.35 16.40 14.09
C SER A 139 -1.82 14.96 14.14
N GLN A 140 -2.74 14.63 13.25
CA GLN A 140 -3.18 13.27 12.98
C GLN A 140 -3.02 12.97 11.50
N THR A 141 -2.43 11.82 11.20
CA THR A 141 -2.24 11.32 9.84
C THR A 141 -3.02 10.03 9.69
N ASN A 142 -3.81 9.91 8.64
CA ASN A 142 -4.47 8.66 8.24
C ASN A 142 -4.10 8.37 6.79
N GLY A 143 -3.75 7.14 6.48
CA GLY A 143 -3.45 6.67 5.14
C GLY A 143 -4.12 5.34 4.84
N GLU A 144 -4.56 5.16 3.61
CA GLU A 144 -5.10 3.91 3.08
C GLU A 144 -4.52 3.66 1.70
N ARG A 145 -4.01 2.44 1.49
CA ARG A 145 -3.42 1.98 0.23
C ARG A 145 -4.04 0.67 -0.18
N LYS A 146 -4.32 0.54 -1.47
CA LYS A 146 -4.74 -0.70 -2.14
C LYS A 146 -3.91 -0.83 -3.41
N TYR A 147 -3.09 -1.86 -3.51
CA TYR A 147 -2.13 -1.98 -4.60
C TYR A 147 -1.87 -3.45 -4.97
N VAL A 148 -1.44 -3.71 -6.19
CA VAL A 148 -1.05 -5.05 -6.63
C VAL A 148 0.46 -5.11 -6.77
N ASP A 149 1.12 -5.97 -5.99
CA ASP A 149 2.55 -6.22 -6.14
C ASP A 149 2.83 -7.32 -7.17
N THR A 150 2.12 -8.44 -7.06
CA THR A 150 2.30 -9.60 -7.93
C THR A 150 0.99 -9.91 -8.64
N PRO A 151 0.77 -9.39 -9.86
CA PRO A 151 -0.43 -9.71 -10.60
C PRO A 151 -0.46 -11.19 -10.95
N THR A 152 -1.67 -11.73 -11.07
CA THR A 152 -1.88 -13.13 -11.43
C THR A 152 -1.42 -13.36 -12.88
N THR A 153 -0.90 -14.55 -13.19
CA THR A 153 -0.53 -14.95 -14.55
C THR A 153 -1.02 -16.36 -14.87
N PHE A 154 -1.50 -16.55 -16.09
CA PHE A 154 -1.87 -17.88 -16.60
C PHE A 154 -1.23 -18.15 -17.95
N ILE A 155 -0.05 -18.75 -17.92
CA ILE A 155 0.74 -19.10 -19.10
C ILE A 155 0.90 -20.61 -19.16
N ILE A 156 0.32 -21.24 -20.17
CA ILE A 156 0.40 -22.69 -20.36
C ILE A 156 1.62 -23.07 -21.23
N GLY A 157 2.15 -24.26 -21.00
CA GLY A 157 3.39 -24.76 -21.60
C GLY A 157 3.26 -25.24 -23.05
N GLU A 158 4.40 -25.68 -23.59
CA GLU A 158 4.48 -26.33 -24.90
C GLU A 158 3.61 -27.61 -24.95
N GLY A 159 2.99 -27.88 -26.10
CA GLY A 159 2.10 -29.03 -26.30
C GLY A 159 0.73 -28.89 -25.62
N SER A 160 0.45 -27.76 -24.97
CA SER A 160 -0.86 -27.47 -24.40
C SER A 160 -1.94 -27.39 -25.47
N ASN A 161 -3.16 -27.79 -25.12
CA ASN A 161 -4.34 -27.69 -25.97
C ASN A 161 -5.58 -27.52 -25.08
N LEU A 162 -5.79 -26.28 -24.64
CA LEU A 162 -6.87 -25.93 -23.73
C LEU A 162 -7.91 -25.11 -24.47
N LYS A 163 -9.17 -25.54 -24.41
CA LYS A 163 -10.32 -24.74 -24.82
C LYS A 163 -10.99 -24.13 -23.59
N VAL A 164 -11.26 -22.84 -23.64
CA VAL A 164 -11.99 -22.11 -22.61
C VAL A 164 -13.22 -21.46 -23.24
N GLY A 165 -14.39 -21.66 -22.66
CA GLY A 165 -15.62 -20.99 -23.11
C GLY A 165 -15.52 -19.49 -22.85
N LYS A 166 -15.51 -19.10 -21.58
CA LYS A 166 -15.45 -17.71 -21.14
C LYS A 166 -14.26 -17.47 -20.23
N VAL A 167 -13.53 -16.38 -20.48
CA VAL A 167 -12.46 -15.88 -19.61
C VAL A 167 -12.84 -14.53 -19.04
N GLU A 168 -12.79 -14.40 -17.72
CA GLU A 168 -12.88 -13.13 -17.01
C GLU A 168 -11.53 -12.81 -16.37
N ASN A 169 -10.91 -11.69 -16.75
CA ASN A 169 -9.51 -11.43 -16.45
C ASN A 169 -9.26 -10.03 -15.83
N THR A 170 -8.71 -10.00 -14.60
CA THR A 170 -8.01 -8.82 -14.01
C THR A 170 -6.50 -9.07 -13.82
N ALA A 171 -6.00 -10.17 -14.38
CA ALA A 171 -4.63 -10.64 -14.31
C ALA A 171 -3.74 -9.94 -15.35
N SER A 172 -2.43 -9.98 -15.12
CA SER A 172 -1.48 -9.28 -15.98
C SER A 172 -1.27 -9.96 -17.32
N ALA A 173 -1.35 -11.29 -17.37
CA ALA A 173 -1.03 -12.04 -18.58
C ALA A 173 -1.79 -13.38 -18.64
N ILE A 174 -2.33 -13.67 -19.83
CA ILE A 174 -2.95 -14.94 -20.19
C ILE A 174 -2.38 -15.35 -21.55
N GLY A 175 -1.96 -16.60 -21.71
CA GLY A 175 -1.44 -17.06 -22.98
C GLY A 175 -0.76 -18.42 -22.92
N THR A 176 0.05 -18.68 -23.94
CA THR A 176 0.81 -19.91 -24.08
C THR A 176 2.29 -19.60 -24.27
N SER A 177 3.12 -20.60 -23.99
CA SER A 177 4.55 -20.60 -24.30
C SER A 177 4.84 -21.71 -25.33
N GLY A 178 5.79 -21.45 -26.22
CA GLY A 178 6.14 -22.40 -27.30
C GLY A 178 4.97 -22.61 -28.28
N ASN A 179 4.69 -23.87 -28.61
CA ASN A 179 3.65 -24.26 -29.57
C ASN A 179 2.28 -24.59 -28.92
N GLY A 180 2.08 -24.22 -27.66
CA GLY A 180 0.82 -24.47 -26.94
C GLY A 180 -0.36 -23.72 -27.57
N LYS A 181 -1.53 -24.37 -27.58
CA LYS A 181 -2.80 -23.83 -28.08
C LYS A 181 -3.74 -23.51 -26.93
N LEU A 182 -4.20 -22.26 -26.89
CA LEU A 182 -5.24 -21.78 -26.00
C LEU A 182 -6.34 -21.16 -26.86
N SER A 183 -7.51 -21.77 -26.85
CA SER A 183 -8.69 -21.27 -27.55
C SER A 183 -9.65 -20.68 -26.53
N ILE A 184 -10.06 -19.43 -26.70
CA ILE A 184 -10.98 -18.72 -25.82
C ILE A 184 -12.16 -18.29 -26.67
N ASP A 185 -13.38 -18.73 -26.35
CA ASP A 185 -14.56 -18.35 -27.12
C ASP A 185 -15.00 -16.91 -26.78
N GLU A 186 -14.97 -16.53 -25.50
CA GLU A 186 -15.29 -15.18 -24.99
C GLU A 186 -14.23 -14.69 -23.99
N TYR A 187 -13.77 -13.45 -24.14
CA TYR A 187 -12.78 -12.84 -23.25
C TYR A 187 -13.27 -11.48 -22.75
N ILE A 188 -13.36 -11.33 -21.42
CA ILE A 188 -13.73 -10.10 -20.72
C ILE A 188 -12.54 -9.65 -19.86
N GLY A 189 -11.94 -8.52 -20.21
CA GLY A 189 -10.89 -7.87 -19.42
C GLY A 189 -11.47 -6.81 -18.49
N HIS A 190 -10.95 -6.75 -17.26
CA HIS A 190 -11.28 -5.75 -16.26
C HIS A 190 -10.03 -5.00 -15.80
N ASN A 191 -10.17 -3.69 -15.61
CA ASN A 191 -9.08 -2.87 -15.08
C ASN A 191 -8.89 -3.10 -13.57
N LEU A 192 -7.64 -3.08 -13.15
CA LEU A 192 -7.26 -3.16 -11.75
C LEU A 192 -6.45 -1.92 -11.37
N GLU A 193 -7.07 -1.04 -10.59
CA GLU A 193 -6.49 0.25 -10.23
C GLU A 193 -5.86 0.21 -8.83
N ASN A 194 -4.66 0.77 -8.72
CA ASN A 194 -4.00 1.01 -7.43
C ASN A 194 -4.50 2.35 -6.85
N LYS A 195 -4.85 2.35 -5.57
CA LYS A 195 -5.31 3.51 -4.83
C LYS A 195 -4.36 3.80 -3.66
N ASP A 196 -3.88 5.02 -3.55
CA ASP A 196 -3.14 5.51 -2.38
C ASP A 196 -3.77 6.83 -1.95
N ASN A 197 -4.25 6.90 -0.71
CA ASN A 197 -4.79 8.10 -0.10
C ASN A 197 -4.11 8.32 1.24
N THR A 198 -3.47 9.48 1.41
CA THR A 198 -2.89 9.89 2.69
C THR A 198 -3.35 11.29 3.04
N THR A 199 -3.92 11.46 4.23
CA THR A 199 -4.41 12.72 4.76
C THR A 199 -3.74 13.04 6.08
N THR A 200 -3.13 14.22 6.20
CA THR A 200 -2.63 14.75 7.48
C THR A 200 -3.40 16.01 7.85
N LYS A 201 -3.99 16.02 9.05
CA LYS A 201 -4.68 17.18 9.62
C LYS A 201 -3.92 17.64 10.86
N GLY A 202 -3.49 18.90 10.86
CA GLY A 202 -2.78 19.52 11.96
C GLY A 202 -3.55 20.70 12.54
N ALA A 203 -3.36 20.95 13.82
CA ALA A 203 -3.78 22.15 14.52
C ALA A 203 -2.61 22.65 15.37
N SER A 204 -2.36 23.95 15.31
CA SER A 204 -1.32 24.62 16.09
C SER A 204 -1.92 25.80 16.83
N LEU A 205 -1.61 25.92 18.12
CA LEU A 205 -1.94 27.08 18.94
C LEU A 205 -0.64 27.70 19.40
N SER A 206 -0.45 28.97 19.09
CA SER A 206 0.74 29.73 19.49
C SER A 206 0.31 31.01 20.20
N LEU A 207 0.85 31.23 21.39
CA LEU A 207 0.66 32.42 22.19
C LEU A 207 2.01 33.12 22.27
N SER A 208 2.07 34.33 21.73
CA SER A 208 3.20 35.24 21.97
C SER A 208 2.73 36.24 23.00
N PRO A 209 3.25 36.23 24.24
CA PRO A 209 3.05 37.33 25.17
C PRO A 209 3.71 38.60 24.62
N ASN A 210 3.06 39.27 23.66
CA ASN A 210 3.35 40.66 23.39
C ASN A 210 2.60 41.48 24.44
N SER A 211 3.39 42.03 25.37
CA SER A 211 3.01 43.06 26.30
C SER A 211 2.46 44.28 25.55
N ASN A 212 1.15 44.34 25.35
CA ASN A 212 0.43 45.60 25.23
C ASN A 212 -0.60 45.64 26.35
N VAL A 213 -0.15 46.06 27.54
CA VAL A 213 -1.02 46.77 28.46
C VAL A 213 -1.03 48.20 27.93
N ILE A 214 -1.99 48.53 27.07
CA ILE A 214 -2.30 49.93 26.79
C ILE A 214 -3.03 50.42 28.04
N SER A 215 -2.31 51.14 28.91
CA SER A 215 -2.91 51.96 29.96
C SER A 215 -3.46 53.25 29.38
#